data_AF-A0A7S2NLB0-F1
#
_entry.id   AF-A0A7S2NLB0-F1
#
_cell.length_a   1.000
_cell.length_b   1.000
_cell.length_c   1.000
_cell.angle_alpha   90.00
_cell.angle_beta   90.00
_cell.angle_gamma   90.00
#
_symmetry.space_group_name_H-M   'P 1'
#
loop_
_entity.id
_entity.type
_entity.pdbx_description
1 polymer ?
#
loop_
_entity_poly.entity_id
_entity_poly.type
_entity_poly.pdbx_seq_one_letter_code
_entity_poly.pdbx_strand_id
1 'polypeptide(L)'
;MCTPPSTDACIRSRGRSPAQGSGQTAGEARPAEDMDTWNSHNCGEAPSAASPKPRPLPALSAGSQRHSKGTQAPTNCRGCVSEPPPPPPPPRPPEPVEPAPDEGVYCGRAWLRAQACLFVVWVLLASALLVLHILRFRGETRTQMHLLVADSAMRALEVNASGLLSPALSCVRTVALASRSGLFLGVEDPVAAFRTVITPELSLAPAVRQVQVLGLQAGRLVRALPGRLHDLQAAASSRRSLVHDLPTSACYSPTDPMACFGLNTSGATLMSAPTESADLVWLGPTYLRTGAQGEERHPATWDLAHHLVAFVNMTEGVDGASVPHLFLDVAVELAGVAAAARRAAPLNGDVVVATPQGWVLATSQPAGEPRYVLGTDGRPARRYDGFWDLDVGWAPSVTPAMLASPQRRELWLGSGDLVVLRPLELGMRGKGQQAAAAMSLRIAVFVPRDTAVRPLLVYLQWAGVGVLASPSLAVVWYLCSLAWARFRLPRWARSLLDEVKKSMASPDEPGG
;
A
#
# COMPACT_ATOMS: atom_id res chain seq x y z
N MET A 1 -13.45 -22.55 -89.08
CA MET A 1 -13.06 -23.96 -88.82
C MET A 1 -14.22 -24.65 -88.13
N CYS A 2 -14.56 -25.82 -88.63
CA CYS A 2 -15.82 -26.52 -88.42
C CYS A 2 -15.85 -27.38 -87.15
N THR A 3 -16.97 -27.28 -86.41
CA THR A 3 -17.77 -28.38 -85.80
C THR A 3 -17.13 -29.26 -84.67
N PRO A 4 -17.92 -30.01 -83.86
CA PRO A 4 -18.38 -29.55 -82.55
C PRO A 4 -18.35 -30.72 -81.50
N PRO A 5 -19.36 -31.06 -80.65
CA PRO A 5 -19.14 -31.54 -79.27
C PRO A 5 -19.61 -33.00 -79.03
N SER A 6 -19.42 -33.52 -77.82
CA SER A 6 -20.04 -34.78 -77.33
C SER A 6 -20.31 -34.66 -75.81
N THR A 7 -21.56 -34.45 -75.38
CA THR A 7 -22.58 -35.42 -74.92
C THR A 7 -22.36 -36.05 -73.54
N ASP A 8 -23.28 -35.69 -72.63
CA ASP A 8 -24.11 -36.54 -71.75
C ASP A 8 -23.53 -37.74 -71.00
N ALA A 9 -23.76 -37.76 -69.68
CA ALA A 9 -24.50 -38.88 -69.05
C ALA A 9 -25.03 -38.51 -67.66
N CYS A 10 -26.33 -38.73 -67.51
CA CYS A 10 -27.14 -38.61 -66.30
C CYS A 10 -27.46 -40.03 -65.81
N ILE A 11 -27.23 -40.38 -64.54
CA ILE A 11 -27.81 -41.60 -63.92
C ILE A 11 -28.33 -41.29 -62.52
N ARG A 12 -29.64 -41.51 -62.34
CA ARG A 12 -30.39 -41.65 -61.08
C ARG A 12 -30.37 -43.11 -60.60
N SER A 13 -30.33 -43.34 -59.29
CA SER A 13 -31.18 -44.27 -58.51
C SER A 13 -30.66 -44.39 -57.05
N ARG A 14 -31.38 -43.94 -56.01
CA ARG A 14 -32.39 -44.65 -55.17
C ARG A 14 -31.91 -45.93 -54.43
N GLY A 15 -32.04 -45.93 -53.09
CA GLY A 15 -32.12 -47.11 -52.22
C GLY A 15 -31.64 -46.84 -50.78
N ARG A 16 -32.53 -46.50 -49.83
CA ARG A 16 -33.07 -47.36 -48.72
C ARG A 16 -32.06 -47.81 -47.65
N SER A 17 -32.30 -47.36 -46.40
CA SER A 17 -31.87 -47.93 -45.08
C SER A 17 -32.39 -49.38 -44.88
N PRO A 18 -32.22 -50.08 -43.72
CA PRO A 18 -31.50 -49.81 -42.45
C PRO A 18 -30.70 -51.02 -41.87
N ALA A 19 -29.93 -50.83 -40.78
CA ALA A 19 -29.64 -51.81 -39.70
C ALA A 19 -28.63 -51.19 -38.71
N GLN A 20 -28.99 -50.97 -37.44
CA GLN A 20 -28.74 -51.88 -36.30
C GLN A 20 -27.26 -52.16 -36.02
N GLY A 21 -26.78 -51.66 -34.89
CA GLY A 21 -25.45 -51.92 -34.33
C GLY A 21 -25.35 -51.38 -32.90
N SER A 22 -25.82 -52.21 -31.97
CA SER A 22 -25.79 -52.04 -30.51
C SER A 22 -24.40 -52.24 -29.90
N GLY A 23 -24.10 -51.48 -28.85
CA GLY A 23 -23.04 -51.72 -27.84
C GLY A 23 -22.83 -50.44 -27.02
N GLN A 24 -23.39 -50.30 -25.80
CA GLN A 24 -22.82 -50.73 -24.49
C GLN A 24 -21.32 -50.39 -24.39
N THR A 25 -20.75 -49.70 -23.39
CA THR A 25 -21.12 -49.34 -22.00
C THR A 25 -19.98 -48.46 -21.47
N ALA A 26 -20.28 -47.36 -20.76
CA ALA A 26 -19.47 -46.73 -19.69
C ALA A 26 -20.15 -45.39 -19.38
N GLY A 27 -20.78 -45.20 -18.22
CA GLY A 27 -20.08 -45.07 -16.95
C GLY A 27 -20.43 -43.68 -16.42
N GLU A 28 -21.68 -43.55 -16.00
CA GLU A 28 -22.31 -42.34 -15.49
C GLU A 28 -21.87 -42.12 -14.03
N ALA A 29 -21.17 -41.03 -13.76
CA ALA A 29 -20.87 -40.57 -12.41
C ALA A 29 -21.25 -39.08 -12.30
N ARG A 30 -22.50 -38.84 -11.89
CA ARG A 30 -22.90 -37.61 -11.21
C ARG A 30 -22.42 -37.69 -9.75
N PRO A 31 -22.08 -36.56 -9.15
CA PRO A 31 -22.65 -36.25 -7.85
C PRO A 31 -23.54 -35.03 -7.97
N ALA A 32 -24.72 -35.20 -7.37
CA ALA A 32 -25.74 -34.19 -7.20
C ALA A 32 -25.24 -33.06 -6.29
N GLU A 33 -25.69 -31.88 -6.67
CA GLU A 33 -25.74 -30.67 -5.88
C GLU A 33 -26.53 -30.92 -4.59
N ASP A 34 -25.97 -30.50 -3.46
CA ASP A 34 -26.71 -30.09 -2.27
C ASP A 34 -25.87 -28.97 -1.64
N MET A 35 -26.20 -27.73 -1.96
CA MET A 35 -25.86 -26.63 -1.07
C MET A 35 -27.02 -25.65 -1.02
N ASP A 36 -27.73 -25.78 0.09
CA ASP A 36 -28.92 -25.03 0.44
C ASP A 36 -28.72 -23.52 0.29
N THR A 37 -29.75 -22.97 -0.35
CA THR A 37 -30.18 -21.59 -0.34
C THR A 37 -30.07 -20.94 1.04
N TRP A 38 -29.32 -19.84 1.13
CA TRP A 38 -29.56 -18.82 2.13
C TRP A 38 -29.95 -17.50 1.45
N ASN A 39 -31.26 -17.31 1.37
CA ASN A 39 -31.90 -16.09 0.92
C ASN A 39 -31.79 -15.01 2.00
N SER A 40 -31.21 -13.89 1.60
CA SER A 40 -31.70 -12.52 1.77
C SER A 40 -32.70 -12.24 2.91
N HIS A 41 -32.27 -11.39 3.85
CA HIS A 41 -33.11 -10.30 4.34
C HIS A 41 -32.30 -9.07 4.76
N ASN A 42 -32.72 -7.93 4.19
CA ASN A 42 -32.83 -6.57 4.74
C ASN A 42 -31.53 -5.83 5.11
N CYS A 43 -31.17 -4.78 4.36
CA CYS A 43 -31.73 -3.41 4.41
C CYS A 43 -31.42 -2.70 5.74
N GLY A 44 -30.63 -1.63 5.64
CA GLY A 44 -30.77 -0.48 6.55
C GLY A 44 -29.49 -0.07 7.28
N GLU A 45 -29.05 1.14 6.96
CA GLU A 45 -28.53 2.12 7.92
C GLU A 45 -27.09 1.95 8.46
N ALA A 46 -26.16 2.62 7.78
CA ALA A 46 -25.24 3.53 8.49
C ALA A 46 -26.07 4.72 9.01
N PRO A 47 -25.78 5.33 10.18
CA PRO A 47 -24.43 5.73 10.58
C PRO A 47 -24.11 5.60 12.09
N SER A 48 -22.85 5.82 12.45
CA SER A 48 -22.45 6.69 13.58
C SER A 48 -21.23 6.13 14.31
N ALA A 49 -20.19 6.94 14.30
CA ALA A 49 -18.97 6.79 15.07
C ALA A 49 -19.27 6.71 16.58
N ALA A 50 -18.82 5.65 17.24
CA ALA A 50 -18.70 5.60 18.69
C ALA A 50 -17.29 6.06 19.09
N SER A 51 -17.17 7.35 19.41
CA SER A 51 -16.03 7.89 20.16
C SER A 51 -16.09 7.41 21.63
N PRO A 52 -14.95 7.09 22.27
CA PRO A 52 -14.91 6.77 23.68
C PRO A 52 -15.19 8.02 24.54
N LYS A 53 -16.14 7.90 25.47
CA LYS A 53 -16.53 8.92 26.45
C LYS A 53 -15.33 9.46 27.24
N PRO A 54 -15.12 10.79 27.32
CA PRO A 54 -14.24 11.40 28.30
C PRO A 54 -14.95 11.50 29.66
N ARG A 55 -14.22 11.18 30.74
CA ARG A 55 -14.61 11.48 32.12
C ARG A 55 -14.50 12.99 32.37
N PRO A 56 -15.52 13.67 32.89
CA PRO A 56 -15.38 15.04 33.36
C PRO A 56 -14.87 15.06 34.80
N LEU A 57 -13.79 15.81 35.03
CA LEU A 57 -13.42 16.36 36.33
C LEU A 57 -14.33 17.57 36.61
N PRO A 58 -14.99 17.68 37.77
CA PRO A 58 -15.70 18.89 38.11
C PRO A 58 -14.74 19.97 38.62
N ALA A 59 -14.93 21.16 38.04
CA ALA A 59 -14.32 22.40 38.45
C ALA A 59 -14.84 22.87 39.82
N LEU A 60 -13.92 23.49 40.57
CA LEU A 60 -14.18 24.28 41.76
C LEU A 60 -14.98 25.53 41.39
N SER A 61 -16.09 25.77 42.10
CA SER A 61 -16.66 27.11 42.27
C SER A 61 -17.26 27.26 43.68
N ALA A 62 -17.36 28.51 44.10
CA ALA A 62 -17.30 28.99 45.48
C ALA A 62 -18.64 29.07 46.23
N GLY A 63 -18.52 29.32 47.56
CA GLY A 63 -19.55 29.77 48.49
C GLY A 63 -19.98 28.69 49.49
N SER A 64 -20.37 28.92 50.74
CA SER A 64 -20.39 30.05 51.69
C SER A 64 -21.05 29.50 52.97
N GLN A 65 -20.77 30.12 54.13
CA GLN A 65 -21.53 30.08 55.40
C GLN A 65 -21.43 28.89 56.40
N ARG A 66 -20.88 29.26 57.57
CA ARG A 66 -21.36 29.05 58.97
C ARG A 66 -22.03 27.74 59.36
N HIS A 67 -21.46 27.08 60.38
CA HIS A 67 -22.19 26.85 61.64
C HIS A 67 -21.26 26.55 62.83
N SER A 68 -21.62 27.15 63.94
CA SER A 68 -21.13 27.02 65.33
C SER A 68 -21.64 25.75 66.03
N LYS A 69 -20.82 25.16 66.90
CA LYS A 69 -21.11 24.31 68.10
C LYS A 69 -19.75 24.02 68.77
N GLY A 70 -19.46 24.13 70.06
CA GLY A 70 -20.28 24.29 71.27
C GLY A 70 -20.32 22.99 72.08
N THR A 71 -19.32 22.73 72.95
CA THR A 71 -19.36 21.74 74.07
C THR A 71 -18.20 22.07 75.05
N GLN A 72 -18.41 22.72 76.20
CA GLN A 72 -18.67 22.19 77.57
C GLN A 72 -17.58 21.27 78.19
N ALA A 73 -16.99 21.73 79.30
CA ALA A 73 -16.47 20.96 80.44
C ALA A 73 -16.24 21.88 81.66
N PRO A 74 -16.24 21.37 82.92
CA PRO A 74 -17.03 21.97 84.02
C PRO A 74 -16.25 22.75 85.09
N THR A 75 -17.02 23.53 85.86
CA THR A 75 -16.66 24.37 87.02
C THR A 75 -16.95 23.72 88.38
N ASN A 76 -16.25 24.24 89.41
CA ASN A 76 -16.58 24.36 90.85
C ASN A 76 -16.21 23.16 91.76
N CYS A 77 -15.75 23.31 93.01
CA CYS A 77 -15.61 24.48 93.90
C CYS A 77 -14.76 24.13 95.16
N ARG A 78 -14.13 25.17 95.73
CA ARG A 78 -13.91 25.50 97.17
C ARG A 78 -13.15 24.57 98.14
N GLY A 79 -12.16 25.17 98.80
CA GLY A 79 -11.71 24.89 100.17
C GLY A 79 -10.60 25.84 100.62
N CYS A 80 -10.90 26.78 101.51
CA CYS A 80 -9.98 27.80 102.06
C CYS A 80 -9.13 27.25 103.21
N VAL A 81 -7.83 27.60 103.29
CA VAL A 81 -7.12 27.90 104.55
C VAL A 81 -6.00 28.92 104.26
N SER A 82 -5.86 29.88 105.16
CA SER A 82 -5.01 31.08 105.17
C SER A 82 -3.60 30.86 105.74
N GLU A 83 -2.58 31.46 105.13
CA GLU A 83 -1.33 31.89 105.79
C GLU A 83 -0.73 33.12 105.07
N PRO A 84 -0.16 34.11 105.79
CA PRO A 84 0.33 35.36 105.21
C PRO A 84 1.69 35.19 104.51
N PRO A 85 1.91 35.74 103.30
CA PRO A 85 3.19 35.62 102.62
C PRO A 85 4.28 36.55 103.22
N PRO A 86 5.53 36.06 103.37
CA PRO A 86 6.68 36.83 103.85
C PRO A 86 7.21 37.86 102.82
N PRO A 87 8.03 38.84 103.26
CA PRO A 87 8.50 39.97 102.43
C PRO A 87 9.35 39.54 101.22
N PRO A 88 9.38 40.37 100.15
CA PRO A 88 9.92 40.00 98.84
C PRO A 88 11.44 39.77 98.87
N PRO A 89 11.95 38.70 98.23
CA PRO A 89 13.37 38.50 98.01
C PRO A 89 13.93 39.48 96.95
N PRO A 90 15.23 39.83 97.04
CA PRO A 90 15.87 40.76 96.12
C PRO A 90 15.87 40.25 94.66
N PRO A 91 15.90 41.17 93.67
CA PRO A 91 15.75 40.84 92.26
C PRO A 91 16.83 39.87 91.78
N ARG A 92 16.39 38.74 91.20
CA ARG A 92 17.28 37.81 90.49
C ARG A 92 17.91 38.53 89.28
N PRO A 93 19.20 38.30 89.00
CA PRO A 93 19.80 38.74 87.75
C PRO A 93 19.05 38.11 86.56
N PRO A 94 18.90 38.83 85.43
CA PRO A 94 18.14 38.36 84.28
C PRO A 94 18.75 37.05 83.77
N GLU A 95 17.93 35.99 83.74
CA GLU A 95 18.27 34.76 83.04
C GLU A 95 18.49 35.08 81.55
N PRO A 96 19.55 34.53 80.93
CA PRO A 96 19.79 34.73 79.51
C PRO A 96 18.60 34.18 78.72
N VAL A 97 17.88 35.08 78.05
CA VAL A 97 16.80 34.73 77.12
C VAL A 97 17.42 33.85 76.03
N GLU A 98 17.08 32.56 76.01
CA GLU A 98 17.45 31.66 74.92
C GLU A 98 16.92 32.28 73.61
N PRO A 99 17.77 32.44 72.58
CA PRO A 99 17.31 32.97 71.31
C PRO A 99 16.24 32.02 70.74
N ALA A 100 15.07 32.57 70.41
CA ALA A 100 14.00 31.83 69.79
C ALA A 100 14.55 31.02 68.60
N PRO A 101 14.23 29.71 68.50
CA PRO A 101 14.76 28.87 67.43
C PRO A 101 14.42 29.51 66.08
N ASP A 102 15.42 29.67 65.21
CA ASP A 102 15.29 30.28 63.88
C ASP A 102 14.31 29.49 62.99
N GLU A 103 13.00 29.67 63.17
CA GLU A 103 11.94 28.97 62.42
C GLU A 103 12.08 29.19 60.90
N GLY A 104 12.62 30.35 60.51
CA GLY A 104 12.91 30.67 59.11
C GLY A 104 13.95 29.74 58.45
N VAL A 105 14.94 29.26 59.22
CA VAL A 105 15.98 28.35 58.70
C VAL A 105 15.41 26.94 58.51
N TYR A 106 14.50 26.51 59.37
CA TYR A 106 13.83 25.21 59.25
C TYR A 106 12.87 25.17 58.05
N CYS A 107 12.06 26.20 57.84
CA CYS A 107 11.16 26.29 56.68
C CYS A 107 11.92 26.31 55.34
N GLY A 108 13.05 27.04 55.27
CA GLY A 108 13.88 27.07 54.04
C GLY A 108 14.49 25.71 53.70
N ARG A 109 14.99 24.98 54.70
CA ARG A 109 15.55 23.62 54.51
C ARG A 109 14.48 22.61 54.11
N ALA A 110 13.29 22.68 54.70
CA ALA A 110 12.17 21.81 54.34
C ALA A 110 11.71 22.04 52.90
N TRP A 111 11.62 23.30 52.48
CA TRP A 111 11.25 23.66 51.10
C TRP A 111 12.29 23.20 50.07
N LEU A 112 13.58 23.38 50.35
CA LEU A 112 14.68 22.87 49.51
C LEU A 112 14.62 21.35 49.34
N ARG A 113 14.37 20.61 50.43
CA ARG A 113 14.21 19.15 50.40
C ARG A 113 12.99 18.75 49.58
N ALA A 114 11.86 19.43 49.75
CA ALA A 114 10.64 19.15 48.98
C ALA A 114 10.86 19.35 47.47
N GLN A 115 11.57 20.41 47.07
CA GLN A 115 11.92 20.65 45.66
C GLN A 115 12.91 19.62 45.11
N ALA A 116 13.92 19.23 45.90
CA ALA A 116 14.83 18.17 45.51
C ALA A 116 14.10 16.84 45.30
N CYS A 117 13.16 16.48 46.19
CA CYS A 117 12.32 15.30 46.04
C CYS A 117 11.44 15.39 44.79
N LEU A 118 10.80 16.54 44.53
CA LEU A 118 9.99 16.76 43.33
C LEU A 118 10.83 16.59 42.05
N PHE A 119 12.05 17.13 42.04
CA PHE A 119 12.97 17.00 40.91
C PHE A 119 13.37 15.54 40.66
N VAL A 120 13.70 14.79 41.71
CA VAL A 120 14.03 13.36 41.60
C VAL A 120 12.84 12.56 41.05
N VAL A 121 11.63 12.79 41.58
CA VAL A 121 10.41 12.15 41.08
C VAL A 121 10.18 12.49 39.61
N TRP A 122 10.39 13.74 39.21
CA TRP A 122 10.25 14.18 37.83
C TRP A 122 11.27 13.50 36.91
N VAL A 123 12.55 13.41 37.30
CA VAL A 123 13.60 12.71 36.52
C VAL A 123 13.28 11.22 36.37
N LEU A 124 12.82 10.57 37.45
CA LEU A 124 12.41 9.17 37.40
C LEU A 124 11.21 8.96 36.46
N LEU A 125 10.21 9.84 36.53
CA LEU A 125 9.04 9.79 35.65
C LEU A 125 9.44 10.01 34.18
N ALA A 126 10.27 11.01 33.89
CA ALA A 126 10.76 11.30 32.55
C ALA A 126 11.58 10.13 31.98
N SER A 127 12.43 9.52 32.80
CA SER A 127 13.21 8.33 32.44
C SER A 127 12.31 7.13 32.15
N ALA A 128 11.29 6.89 32.99
CA ALA A 128 10.33 5.82 32.80
C ALA A 128 9.51 6.01 31.51
N LEU A 129 9.06 7.24 31.23
CA LEU A 129 8.37 7.58 30.00
C LEU A 129 9.27 7.40 28.77
N LEU A 130 10.54 7.79 28.85
CA LEU A 130 11.51 7.57 27.77
C LEU A 130 11.72 6.07 27.51
N VAL A 131 11.88 5.26 28.55
CA VAL A 131 12.02 3.79 28.43
C VAL A 131 10.77 3.19 27.81
N LEU A 132 9.58 3.56 28.28
CA LEU A 132 8.31 3.09 27.73
C LEU A 132 8.15 3.49 26.26
N HIS A 133 8.58 4.70 25.89
CA HIS A 133 8.58 5.16 24.51
C HIS A 133 9.56 4.36 23.63
N ILE A 134 10.77 4.09 24.11
CA ILE A 134 11.76 3.24 23.42
C ILE A 134 11.22 1.81 23.23
N LEU A 135 10.59 1.24 24.26
CA LEU A 135 10.00 -0.10 24.19
C LEU A 135 8.85 -0.15 23.18
N ARG A 136 7.93 0.82 23.23
CA ARG A 136 6.82 0.93 22.27
C ARG A 136 7.32 1.14 20.84
N PHE A 137 8.37 1.95 20.67
CA PHE A 137 9.01 2.18 19.40
C PHE A 137 9.63 0.91 18.81
N ARG A 138 10.35 0.14 19.64
CA ARG A 138 10.99 -1.12 19.22
C ARG A 138 9.98 -2.20 18.84
N GLY A 139 8.81 -2.22 19.46
CA GLY A 139 7.75 -3.18 19.19
C GLY A 139 6.88 -2.80 17.98
N GLU A 140 5.97 -1.85 18.15
CA GLU A 140 4.81 -1.70 17.28
C GLU A 140 5.00 -0.67 16.17
N THR A 141 5.62 0.47 16.50
CA THR A 141 5.82 1.57 15.52
C THR A 141 6.78 1.17 14.40
N ARG A 142 7.81 0.39 14.73
CA ARG A 142 8.75 -0.14 13.73
C ARG A 142 8.03 -0.96 12.66
N THR A 143 7.21 -1.92 13.10
CA THR A 143 6.47 -2.82 12.21
C THR A 143 5.52 -2.04 11.33
N GLN A 144 4.73 -1.13 11.91
CA GLN A 144 3.78 -0.29 11.17
C GLN A 144 4.46 0.57 10.11
N MET A 145 5.66 1.09 10.36
CA MET A 145 6.38 1.91 9.37
C MET A 145 6.92 1.10 8.20
N HIS A 146 7.45 -0.11 8.42
CA HIS A 146 7.86 -0.97 7.29
C HIS A 146 6.66 -1.31 6.41
N LEU A 147 5.52 -1.63 7.04
CA LEU A 147 4.29 -1.93 6.33
C LEU A 147 3.76 -0.70 5.57
N LEU A 148 3.79 0.48 6.18
CA LEU A 148 3.38 1.72 5.52
C LEU A 148 4.24 2.04 4.29
N VAL A 149 5.56 1.89 4.41
CA VAL A 149 6.49 2.09 3.29
C VAL A 149 6.23 1.05 2.19
N ALA A 150 6.10 -0.23 2.55
CA ALA A 150 5.77 -1.29 1.60
C ALA A 150 4.44 -1.02 0.89
N ASP A 151 3.38 -0.68 1.62
CA ASP A 151 2.06 -0.39 1.07
C ASP A 151 2.08 0.83 0.15
N SER A 152 2.82 1.88 0.52
CA SER A 152 2.98 3.06 -0.33
C SER A 152 3.69 2.74 -1.65
N ALA A 153 4.77 1.94 -1.59
CA ALA A 153 5.50 1.48 -2.77
C ALA A 153 4.63 0.59 -3.66
N MET A 154 3.92 -0.39 -3.07
CA MET A 154 3.06 -1.28 -3.83
C MET A 154 1.89 -0.52 -4.49
N ARG A 155 1.26 0.45 -3.80
CA ARG A 155 0.21 1.29 -4.39
C ARG A 155 0.75 2.18 -5.51
N ALA A 156 1.93 2.77 -5.32
CA ALA A 156 2.57 3.58 -6.35
C ALA A 156 2.88 2.74 -7.60
N LEU A 157 3.36 1.51 -7.42
CA LEU A 157 3.54 0.56 -8.52
C LEU A 157 2.21 0.23 -9.19
N GLU A 158 1.16 -0.10 -8.44
CA GLU A 158 -0.15 -0.47 -8.99
C GLU A 158 -0.78 0.64 -9.83
N VAL A 159 -0.72 1.89 -9.36
CA VAL A 159 -1.25 3.04 -10.12
C VAL A 159 -0.47 3.21 -11.43
N ASN A 160 0.86 3.09 -11.39
CA ASN A 160 1.67 3.25 -12.59
C ASN A 160 1.55 2.05 -13.56
N ALA A 161 1.54 0.83 -13.04
CA ALA A 161 1.41 -0.40 -13.83
C ALA A 161 0.01 -0.52 -14.44
N SER A 162 -1.05 -0.13 -13.72
CA SER A 162 -2.40 -0.08 -14.27
C SER A 162 -2.51 0.93 -15.41
N GLY A 163 -1.86 2.10 -15.33
CA GLY A 163 -1.79 3.04 -16.45
C GLY A 163 -1.15 2.46 -17.71
N LEU A 164 -0.25 1.49 -17.58
CA LEU A 164 0.46 0.85 -18.69
C LEU A 164 -0.25 -0.39 -19.24
N LEU A 165 -0.94 -1.15 -18.39
CA LEU A 165 -1.63 -2.39 -18.76
C LEU A 165 -3.11 -2.17 -19.13
N SER A 166 -3.75 -1.13 -18.59
CA SER A 166 -5.15 -0.78 -18.89
C SER A 166 -5.46 -0.58 -20.38
N PRO A 167 -4.55 -0.04 -21.22
CA PRO A 167 -4.85 0.09 -22.64
C PRO A 167 -5.05 -1.25 -23.37
N ALA A 168 -4.47 -2.34 -22.87
CA ALA A 168 -4.74 -3.67 -23.43
C ALA A 168 -6.19 -4.10 -23.22
N LEU A 169 -6.75 -3.81 -22.04
CA LEU A 169 -8.18 -4.04 -21.78
C LEU A 169 -9.05 -3.16 -22.67
N SER A 170 -8.67 -1.89 -22.87
CA SER A 170 -9.37 -0.99 -23.78
C SER A 170 -9.43 -1.56 -25.21
N CYS A 171 -8.30 -2.09 -25.71
CA CYS A 171 -8.26 -2.78 -27.00
C CYS A 171 -9.25 -3.96 -27.06
N VAL A 172 -9.26 -4.82 -26.03
CA VAL A 172 -10.19 -5.96 -25.96
C VAL A 172 -11.64 -5.48 -25.94
N ARG A 173 -11.95 -4.49 -25.09
CA ARG A 173 -13.27 -3.90 -24.95
C ARG A 173 -13.79 -3.36 -26.27
N THR A 174 -12.98 -2.57 -26.95
CA THR A 174 -13.36 -1.86 -28.17
C THR A 174 -13.64 -2.87 -29.28
N VAL A 175 -12.84 -3.94 -29.39
CA VAL A 175 -13.11 -5.03 -30.34
C VAL A 175 -14.34 -5.85 -29.94
N ALA A 176 -14.52 -6.16 -28.65
CA ALA A 176 -15.68 -6.91 -28.17
C ALA A 176 -17.00 -6.14 -28.37
N LEU A 177 -17.00 -4.83 -28.15
CA LEU A 177 -18.15 -3.98 -28.42
C LEU A 177 -18.43 -3.86 -29.92
N ALA A 178 -17.40 -3.67 -30.75
CA ALA A 178 -17.54 -3.64 -32.20
C ALA A 178 -18.07 -4.98 -32.76
N SER A 179 -17.63 -6.11 -32.19
CA SER A 179 -18.09 -7.42 -32.61
C SER A 179 -19.55 -7.65 -32.23
N ARG A 180 -19.95 -7.26 -31.01
CA ARG A 180 -21.34 -7.34 -30.54
C ARG A 180 -22.27 -6.38 -31.28
N SER A 181 -21.78 -5.24 -31.74
CA SER A 181 -22.56 -4.34 -32.59
C SER A 181 -22.68 -4.83 -34.05
N GLY A 182 -22.13 -6.00 -34.37
CA GLY A 182 -22.16 -6.58 -35.72
C GLY A 182 -21.26 -5.88 -36.72
N LEU A 183 -20.30 -5.05 -36.28
CA LEU A 183 -19.45 -4.26 -37.18
C LEU A 183 -18.50 -5.13 -38.02
N PHE A 184 -18.22 -6.35 -37.59
CA PHE A 184 -17.45 -7.34 -38.36
C PHE A 184 -18.34 -8.32 -39.14
N LEU A 185 -19.66 -8.28 -38.94
CA LEU A 185 -20.60 -9.20 -39.58
C LEU A 185 -21.14 -8.56 -40.86
N GLY A 186 -21.04 -9.27 -41.99
CA GLY A 186 -21.63 -8.83 -43.27
C GLY A 186 -20.89 -7.69 -43.98
N VAL A 187 -19.68 -7.32 -43.52
CA VAL A 187 -18.82 -6.33 -44.20
C VAL A 187 -17.92 -7.04 -45.21
N GLU A 188 -17.74 -6.44 -46.39
CA GLU A 188 -16.87 -6.99 -47.45
C GLU A 188 -15.41 -7.11 -47.02
N ASP A 189 -14.92 -6.14 -46.23
CA ASP A 189 -13.56 -6.12 -45.68
C ASP A 189 -13.56 -5.98 -44.14
N PRO A 190 -13.65 -7.10 -43.39
CA PRO A 190 -13.59 -7.09 -41.93
C PRO A 190 -12.22 -6.64 -41.39
N VAL A 191 -11.15 -6.72 -42.19
CA VAL A 191 -9.80 -6.30 -41.80
C VAL A 191 -9.71 -4.77 -41.78
N ALA A 192 -10.30 -4.09 -42.77
CA ALA A 192 -10.42 -2.65 -42.78
C ALA A 192 -11.27 -2.15 -41.59
N ALA A 193 -12.39 -2.82 -41.30
CA ALA A 193 -13.23 -2.51 -40.15
C ALA A 193 -12.47 -2.70 -38.82
N PHE A 194 -11.70 -3.78 -38.68
CA PHE A 194 -10.86 -3.97 -37.51
C PHE A 194 -9.81 -2.86 -37.36
N ARG A 195 -9.18 -2.43 -38.47
CA ARG A 195 -8.22 -1.32 -38.47
C ARG A 195 -8.85 -0.03 -37.95
N THR A 196 -10.05 0.33 -38.41
CA THR A 196 -10.69 1.58 -37.99
C THR A 196 -11.04 1.57 -36.50
N VAL A 197 -11.42 0.40 -35.96
CA VAL A 197 -11.75 0.20 -34.55
C VAL A 197 -10.50 0.26 -33.65
N ILE A 198 -9.40 -0.40 -34.04
CA ILE A 198 -8.23 -0.56 -33.16
C ILE A 198 -7.22 0.60 -33.24
N THR A 199 -7.18 1.33 -34.36
CA THR A 199 -6.19 2.40 -34.57
C THR A 199 -6.25 3.50 -33.51
N PRO A 200 -7.44 3.99 -33.08
CA PRO A 200 -7.54 4.96 -31.99
C PRO A 200 -6.91 4.44 -30.69
N GLU A 201 -7.19 3.20 -30.31
CA GLU A 201 -6.63 2.58 -29.11
C GLU A 201 -5.11 2.50 -29.19
N LEU A 202 -4.57 2.01 -30.30
CA LEU A 202 -3.12 1.96 -30.54
C LEU A 202 -2.50 3.35 -30.49
N SER A 203 -3.16 4.38 -31.03
CA SER A 203 -2.62 5.74 -31.04
C SER A 203 -2.48 6.36 -29.64
N LEU A 204 -3.38 5.98 -28.71
CA LEU A 204 -3.36 6.44 -27.32
C LEU A 204 -2.44 5.58 -26.43
N ALA A 205 -2.05 4.40 -26.89
CA ALA A 205 -1.42 3.36 -26.09
C ALA A 205 -0.04 2.93 -26.61
N PRO A 206 1.02 3.72 -26.44
CA PRO A 206 2.35 3.40 -26.95
C PRO A 206 2.97 2.12 -26.35
N ALA A 207 2.48 1.67 -25.19
CA ALA A 207 2.90 0.42 -24.56
C ALA A 207 2.36 -0.83 -25.29
N VAL A 208 1.27 -0.72 -26.05
CA VAL A 208 0.71 -1.83 -26.82
C VAL A 208 1.55 -2.00 -28.08
N ARG A 209 2.25 -3.13 -28.19
CA ARG A 209 3.14 -3.41 -29.32
C ARG A 209 2.45 -4.16 -30.45
N GLN A 210 1.41 -4.93 -30.13
CA GLN A 210 0.73 -5.77 -31.08
C GLN A 210 -0.68 -6.12 -30.59
N VAL A 211 -1.65 -6.16 -31.50
CA VAL A 211 -2.97 -6.75 -31.28
C VAL A 211 -3.20 -7.79 -32.38
N GLN A 212 -3.43 -9.04 -32.00
CA GLN A 212 -3.83 -10.10 -32.92
C GLN A 212 -5.26 -10.51 -32.66
N VAL A 213 -6.00 -10.80 -33.72
CA VAL A 213 -7.37 -11.29 -33.65
C VAL A 213 -7.53 -12.50 -34.56
N LEU A 214 -8.09 -13.56 -34.01
CA LEU A 214 -8.51 -14.76 -34.71
C LEU A 214 -10.03 -14.81 -34.75
N GLY A 215 -10.59 -15.22 -35.88
CA GLY A 215 -12.05 -15.39 -36.05
C GLY A 215 -12.76 -14.25 -36.78
N LEU A 216 -12.06 -13.17 -37.16
CA LEU A 216 -12.62 -12.12 -38.03
C LEU A 216 -12.93 -12.64 -39.43
N GLN A 217 -12.07 -13.53 -39.94
CA GLN A 217 -12.25 -14.20 -41.22
C GLN A 217 -11.80 -15.66 -41.07
N ALA A 218 -12.48 -16.58 -41.76
CA ALA A 218 -12.19 -18.00 -41.64
C ALA A 218 -10.75 -18.33 -42.08
N GLY A 219 -9.99 -18.99 -41.21
CA GLY A 219 -8.62 -19.42 -41.50
C GLY A 219 -7.59 -18.28 -41.59
N ARG A 220 -7.90 -17.11 -41.02
CA ARG A 220 -7.06 -15.91 -41.06
C ARG A 220 -6.85 -15.32 -39.66
N LEU A 221 -5.62 -14.89 -39.43
CA LEU A 221 -5.18 -14.17 -38.23
C LEU A 221 -4.88 -12.73 -38.66
N VAL A 222 -5.60 -11.78 -38.10
CA VAL A 222 -5.37 -10.37 -38.37
C VAL A 222 -4.46 -9.81 -37.28
N ARG A 223 -3.34 -9.21 -37.67
CA ARG A 223 -2.37 -8.60 -36.76
C ARG A 223 -2.30 -7.10 -37.01
N ALA A 224 -2.68 -6.30 -36.02
CA ALA A 224 -2.45 -4.87 -36.00
C ALA A 224 -1.18 -4.53 -35.20
N LEU A 225 -0.37 -3.64 -35.76
CA LEU A 225 0.83 -3.07 -35.17
C LEU A 225 0.72 -1.53 -35.13
N PRO A 226 1.34 -0.86 -34.14
CA PRO A 226 1.35 0.60 -34.06
C PRO A 226 1.95 1.28 -35.30
N GLY A 227 2.84 0.62 -36.04
CA GLY A 227 3.48 1.19 -37.22
C GLY A 227 4.24 2.46 -36.88
N ARG A 228 3.85 3.57 -37.51
CA ARG A 228 4.43 4.90 -37.30
C ARG A 228 3.55 5.82 -36.45
N LEU A 229 2.54 5.31 -35.76
CA LEU A 229 1.61 6.13 -34.95
C LEU A 229 2.33 6.99 -33.92
N HIS A 230 3.39 6.46 -33.30
CA HIS A 230 4.14 7.14 -32.24
C HIS A 230 5.44 7.79 -32.72
N ASP A 231 5.73 7.73 -34.03
CA ASP A 231 6.91 8.37 -34.59
C ASP A 231 6.66 9.88 -34.74
N LEU A 232 7.20 10.66 -33.80
CA LEU A 232 7.09 12.11 -33.78
C LEU A 232 7.84 12.77 -34.96
N GLN A 233 8.80 12.09 -35.57
CA GLN A 233 9.56 12.60 -36.71
C GLN A 233 8.86 12.31 -38.04
N ALA A 234 8.00 11.28 -38.09
CA ALA A 234 7.20 10.99 -39.27
C ALA A 234 6.16 12.08 -39.55
N ALA A 235 5.92 12.37 -40.83
CA ALA A 235 4.88 13.28 -41.27
C ALA A 235 3.49 12.78 -40.82
N ALA A 236 2.60 13.68 -40.41
CA ALA A 236 1.27 13.34 -39.87
C ALA A 236 0.46 12.40 -40.79
N SER A 237 0.55 12.59 -42.12
CA SER A 237 -0.12 11.76 -43.12
C SER A 237 0.39 10.30 -43.15
N SER A 238 1.62 10.07 -42.70
CA SER A 238 2.29 8.76 -42.66
C SER A 238 2.18 8.04 -41.32
N ARG A 239 1.64 8.69 -40.27
CA ARG A 239 1.40 8.09 -38.95
C ARG A 239 0.15 7.22 -39.00
N ARG A 240 0.33 5.97 -39.39
CA ARG A 240 -0.76 4.98 -39.51
C ARG A 240 -0.36 3.66 -38.86
N SER A 241 -1.35 2.97 -38.31
CA SER A 241 -1.23 1.57 -37.91
C SER A 241 -0.94 0.70 -39.14
N LEU A 242 -0.23 -0.40 -38.92
CA LEU A 242 -0.04 -1.45 -39.91
C LEU A 242 -0.96 -2.61 -39.55
N VAL A 243 -1.66 -3.15 -40.53
CA VAL A 243 -2.52 -4.32 -40.34
C VAL A 243 -2.11 -5.37 -41.36
N HIS A 244 -1.77 -6.55 -40.87
CA HIS A 244 -1.39 -7.70 -41.66
C HIS A 244 -2.47 -8.77 -41.55
N ASP A 245 -2.85 -9.33 -42.70
CA ASP A 245 -3.65 -10.54 -42.76
C ASP A 245 -2.71 -11.74 -42.97
N LEU A 246 -2.71 -12.67 -42.03
CA LEU A 246 -1.81 -13.81 -41.97
C LEU A 246 -2.62 -15.12 -42.08
N PRO A 247 -2.19 -16.10 -42.90
CA PRO A 247 -2.84 -17.39 -42.94
C PRO A 247 -2.66 -18.16 -41.63
N THR A 248 -3.70 -18.83 -41.14
CA THR A 248 -3.65 -19.64 -39.91
C THR A 248 -3.12 -21.05 -40.13
N SER A 249 -2.43 -21.31 -41.25
CA SER A 249 -1.94 -22.64 -41.64
C SER A 249 -0.94 -23.26 -40.63
N ALA A 250 -0.48 -22.47 -39.65
CA ALA A 250 0.40 -22.89 -38.56
C ALA A 250 -0.33 -23.12 -37.21
N CYS A 251 -1.66 -22.99 -37.15
CA CYS A 251 -2.42 -23.29 -35.93
C CYS A 251 -2.34 -24.79 -35.64
N TYR A 252 -1.54 -25.13 -34.63
CA TYR A 252 -1.14 -26.50 -34.33
C TYR A 252 -2.28 -27.36 -33.73
N SER A 253 -3.38 -26.74 -33.29
CA SER A 253 -4.51 -27.47 -32.73
C SER A 253 -5.86 -26.80 -33.02
N PRO A 254 -6.86 -27.54 -33.54
CA PRO A 254 -8.24 -27.06 -33.60
C PRO A 254 -8.92 -27.00 -32.22
N THR A 255 -8.35 -27.64 -31.19
CA THR A 255 -8.94 -27.68 -29.84
C THR A 255 -8.58 -26.49 -28.97
N ASP A 256 -7.46 -25.82 -29.24
CA ASP A 256 -7.06 -24.60 -28.56
C ASP A 256 -6.72 -23.50 -29.58
N PRO A 257 -7.70 -22.66 -29.96
CA PRO A 257 -7.49 -21.56 -30.89
C PRO A 257 -6.49 -20.51 -30.37
N MET A 258 -6.23 -20.43 -29.07
CA MET A 258 -5.24 -19.49 -28.52
C MET A 258 -3.80 -19.95 -28.80
N ALA A 259 -3.58 -21.24 -29.05
CA ALA A 259 -2.27 -21.77 -29.46
C ALA A 259 -1.80 -21.17 -30.81
N CYS A 260 -2.73 -20.67 -31.63
CA CYS A 260 -2.43 -19.94 -32.87
C CYS A 260 -1.55 -18.70 -32.67
N PHE A 261 -1.60 -18.09 -31.48
CA PHE A 261 -0.79 -16.92 -31.15
C PHE A 261 0.68 -17.27 -30.85
N GLY A 262 1.01 -18.58 -30.79
CA GLY A 262 2.35 -19.05 -30.42
C GLY A 262 2.67 -18.83 -28.94
N LEU A 263 1.64 -18.71 -28.11
CA LEU A 263 1.73 -18.55 -26.66
C LEU A 263 1.59 -19.91 -25.97
N ASN A 264 2.23 -20.06 -24.81
CA ASN A 264 2.01 -21.22 -23.97
C ASN A 264 0.73 -21.01 -23.14
N THR A 265 -0.34 -21.69 -23.52
CA THR A 265 -1.67 -21.63 -22.90
C THR A 265 -1.92 -22.78 -21.93
N SER A 266 -0.95 -23.68 -21.74
CA SER A 266 -1.12 -24.85 -20.88
C SER A 266 -1.45 -24.45 -19.44
N GLY A 267 -2.64 -24.83 -18.95
CA GLY A 267 -3.08 -24.52 -17.59
C GLY A 267 -3.56 -23.08 -17.38
N ALA A 268 -3.69 -22.28 -18.45
CA ALA A 268 -4.29 -20.97 -18.38
C ALA A 268 -5.82 -21.10 -18.24
N THR A 269 -6.39 -20.41 -17.25
CA THR A 269 -7.84 -20.32 -17.06
C THR A 269 -8.30 -18.91 -17.38
N LEU A 270 -9.25 -18.79 -18.31
CA LEU A 270 -9.89 -17.52 -18.63
C LEU A 270 -10.82 -17.12 -17.49
N MET A 271 -10.72 -15.86 -17.08
CA MET A 271 -11.54 -15.27 -16.02
C MET A 271 -12.61 -14.38 -16.64
N SER A 272 -13.87 -14.60 -16.26
CA SER A 272 -14.96 -13.82 -16.84
C SER A 272 -14.93 -12.36 -16.42
N ALA A 273 -14.85 -11.46 -17.41
CA ALA A 273 -14.79 -10.01 -17.23
C ALA A 273 -15.97 -9.36 -17.99
N PRO A 274 -17.19 -9.37 -17.41
CA PRO A 274 -18.40 -8.90 -18.08
C PRO A 274 -18.33 -7.41 -18.47
N THR A 275 -17.59 -6.60 -17.71
CA THR A 275 -17.33 -5.18 -18.04
C THR A 275 -16.61 -4.99 -19.36
N GLU A 276 -15.83 -5.98 -19.79
CA GLU A 276 -15.11 -6.01 -21.06
C GLU A 276 -15.81 -6.87 -22.11
N SER A 277 -16.97 -7.47 -21.76
CA SER A 277 -17.71 -8.37 -22.65
C SER A 277 -16.88 -9.56 -23.15
N ALA A 278 -15.93 -10.01 -22.32
CA ALA A 278 -14.94 -11.02 -22.66
C ALA A 278 -14.51 -11.83 -21.43
N ASP A 279 -13.93 -13.01 -21.66
CA ASP A 279 -13.17 -13.75 -20.67
C ASP A 279 -11.67 -13.53 -20.91
N LEU A 280 -10.89 -13.31 -19.85
CA LEU A 280 -9.53 -12.74 -19.94
C LEU A 280 -8.50 -13.59 -19.19
N VAL A 281 -7.28 -13.65 -19.71
CA VAL A 281 -6.11 -14.18 -18.99
C VAL A 281 -4.85 -13.45 -19.42
N TRP A 282 -3.93 -13.24 -18.49
CA TRP A 282 -2.62 -12.69 -18.78
C TRP A 282 -1.59 -13.82 -18.90
N LEU A 283 -0.84 -13.85 -20.00
CA LEU A 283 0.16 -14.86 -20.34
C LEU A 283 1.53 -14.23 -20.60
N GLY A 284 2.59 -14.98 -20.31
CA GLY A 284 3.97 -14.56 -20.54
C GLY A 284 4.89 -14.93 -19.37
N PRO A 285 6.12 -14.40 -19.35
CA PRO A 285 6.67 -13.44 -20.31
C PRO A 285 7.03 -14.05 -21.67
N THR A 286 6.94 -13.25 -22.74
CA THR A 286 7.37 -13.63 -24.09
C THR A 286 8.07 -12.46 -24.75
N TYR A 287 9.10 -12.77 -25.51
CA TYR A 287 9.84 -11.75 -26.24
C TYR A 287 9.30 -11.57 -27.65
N LEU A 288 9.11 -10.31 -28.03
CA LEU A 288 8.59 -9.95 -29.35
C LEU A 288 9.72 -9.91 -30.37
N ARG A 289 9.65 -10.85 -31.33
CA ARG A 289 10.59 -10.94 -32.46
C ARG A 289 10.33 -9.87 -33.51
N THR A 290 9.07 -9.50 -33.69
CA THR A 290 8.63 -8.51 -34.67
C THR A 290 8.48 -7.15 -34.01
N GLY A 291 9.08 -6.13 -34.61
CA GLY A 291 8.96 -4.76 -34.17
C GLY A 291 7.64 -4.10 -34.54
N ALA A 292 7.52 -2.81 -34.19
CA ALA A 292 6.32 -2.02 -34.43
C ALA A 292 5.99 -1.81 -35.92
N GLN A 293 6.97 -1.95 -36.83
CA GLN A 293 6.75 -1.83 -38.29
C GLN A 293 6.66 -3.20 -38.99
N GLY A 294 6.63 -4.30 -38.23
CA GLY A 294 6.56 -5.67 -38.75
C GLY A 294 7.92 -6.26 -39.16
N GLU A 295 9.01 -5.52 -38.95
CA GLU A 295 10.38 -5.97 -39.18
C GLU A 295 10.81 -7.02 -38.14
N GLU A 296 11.56 -8.03 -38.58
CA GLU A 296 12.22 -8.94 -37.64
C GLU A 296 13.37 -8.19 -36.97
N ARG A 297 13.35 -8.16 -35.64
CA ARG A 297 14.36 -7.47 -34.84
C ARG A 297 15.55 -8.37 -34.56
N HIS A 298 16.69 -7.74 -34.33
CA HIS A 298 17.85 -8.45 -33.80
C HIS A 298 17.53 -8.97 -32.38
N PRO A 299 17.92 -10.20 -31.98
CA PRO A 299 17.59 -10.76 -30.66
C PRO A 299 17.97 -9.88 -29.47
N ALA A 300 19.07 -9.13 -29.57
CA ALA A 300 19.49 -8.18 -28.54
C ALA A 300 18.54 -6.98 -28.34
N THR A 301 17.55 -6.81 -29.22
CA THR A 301 16.59 -5.68 -29.25
C THR A 301 15.14 -6.15 -29.17
N TRP A 302 14.91 -7.41 -28.81
CA TRP A 302 13.55 -7.91 -28.62
C TRP A 302 12.98 -7.36 -27.33
N ASP A 303 11.79 -6.79 -27.44
CA ASP A 303 11.09 -6.23 -26.29
C ASP A 303 10.45 -7.39 -25.50
N LEU A 304 10.57 -7.34 -24.17
CA LEU A 304 9.83 -8.25 -23.30
C LEU A 304 8.38 -7.78 -23.22
N ALA A 305 7.45 -8.68 -23.52
CA ALA A 305 6.03 -8.41 -23.49
C ALA A 305 5.26 -9.36 -22.55
N HIS A 306 4.13 -8.84 -22.09
CA HIS A 306 3.08 -9.60 -21.43
C HIS A 306 1.82 -9.53 -22.28
N HIS A 307 1.15 -10.66 -22.42
CA HIS A 307 0.05 -10.85 -23.36
C HIS A 307 -1.26 -10.91 -22.60
N LEU A 308 -2.20 -10.03 -22.91
CA LEU A 308 -3.59 -10.18 -22.50
C LEU A 308 -4.32 -10.97 -23.58
N VAL A 309 -4.69 -12.19 -23.25
CA VAL A 309 -5.50 -13.04 -24.12
C VAL A 309 -6.96 -12.93 -23.70
N ALA A 310 -7.83 -12.76 -24.69
CA ALA A 310 -9.25 -12.61 -24.47
C ALA A 310 -10.07 -13.52 -25.39
N PHE A 311 -11.17 -14.04 -24.85
CA PHE A 311 -12.21 -14.72 -25.59
C PHE A 311 -13.48 -13.88 -25.58
N VAL A 312 -14.03 -13.59 -26.76
CA VAL A 312 -15.27 -12.85 -26.91
C VAL A 312 -16.32 -13.77 -27.52
N ASN A 313 -17.36 -14.00 -26.74
CA ASN A 313 -18.53 -14.73 -27.22
C ASN A 313 -19.47 -13.77 -27.97
N MET A 314 -19.68 -14.00 -29.26
CA MET A 314 -20.56 -13.20 -30.10
C MET A 314 -22.01 -13.73 -30.12
N THR A 315 -22.31 -14.86 -29.44
CA THR A 315 -23.65 -15.49 -29.47
C THR A 315 -24.76 -14.67 -28.83
N GLU A 316 -24.45 -13.66 -28.02
CA GLU A 316 -25.45 -12.86 -27.28
C GLU A 316 -26.26 -11.85 -28.15
N GLY A 317 -26.21 -11.94 -29.49
CA GLY A 317 -26.88 -10.96 -30.36
C GLY A 317 -27.45 -11.45 -31.69
N VAL A 318 -27.27 -12.71 -32.09
CA VAL A 318 -27.74 -13.21 -33.39
C VAL A 318 -28.25 -14.65 -33.27
N ASP A 319 -29.56 -14.84 -33.44
CA ASP A 319 -30.19 -16.17 -33.47
C ASP A 319 -29.87 -16.91 -34.79
N GLY A 320 -29.38 -18.14 -34.69
CA GLY A 320 -29.56 -19.15 -35.74
C GLY A 320 -28.39 -19.48 -36.67
N ALA A 321 -27.21 -18.87 -36.52
CA ALA A 321 -25.99 -19.30 -37.25
C ALA A 321 -24.92 -19.79 -36.26
N SER A 322 -24.00 -20.67 -36.69
CA SER A 322 -22.78 -21.00 -35.95
C SER A 322 -21.98 -19.72 -35.72
N VAL A 323 -22.20 -19.07 -34.57
CA VAL A 323 -21.73 -17.71 -34.35
C VAL A 323 -20.20 -17.76 -34.23
N PRO A 324 -19.47 -16.91 -34.97
CA PRO A 324 -18.02 -16.93 -34.86
C PRO A 324 -17.61 -16.55 -33.43
N HIS A 325 -16.55 -17.16 -32.94
CA HIS A 325 -15.90 -16.74 -31.70
C HIS A 325 -14.68 -15.89 -32.05
N LEU A 326 -14.45 -14.80 -31.32
CA LEU A 326 -13.22 -14.03 -31.47
C LEU A 326 -12.25 -14.35 -30.35
N PHE A 327 -11.00 -14.61 -30.72
CA PHE A 327 -9.89 -14.70 -29.80
C PHE A 327 -8.97 -13.53 -30.07
N LEU A 328 -8.50 -12.88 -29.02
CA LEU A 328 -7.62 -11.73 -29.11
C LEU A 328 -6.35 -11.98 -28.29
N ASP A 329 -5.24 -11.51 -28.81
CA ASP A 329 -3.97 -11.38 -28.10
C ASP A 329 -3.51 -9.93 -28.17
N VAL A 330 -3.33 -9.29 -27.01
CA VAL A 330 -2.78 -7.94 -26.90
C VAL A 330 -1.45 -7.99 -26.18
N ALA A 331 -0.36 -7.76 -26.92
CA ALA A 331 0.99 -7.74 -26.37
C ALA A 331 1.35 -6.33 -25.87
N VAL A 332 1.69 -6.23 -24.58
CA VAL A 332 2.12 -4.99 -23.93
C VAL A 332 3.60 -5.08 -23.55
N GLU A 333 4.38 -4.07 -23.91
CA GLU A 333 5.78 -3.96 -23.51
C GLU A 333 5.93 -3.66 -22.01
N LEU A 334 6.83 -4.39 -21.34
CA LEU A 334 7.05 -4.28 -19.90
C LEU A 334 8.10 -3.23 -19.49
N ALA A 335 8.79 -2.59 -20.43
CA ALA A 335 9.80 -1.57 -20.15
C ALA A 335 9.24 -0.42 -19.28
N GLY A 336 8.00 0.01 -19.56
CA GLY A 336 7.31 1.00 -18.73
C GLY A 336 7.06 0.52 -17.30
N VAL A 337 6.76 -0.77 -17.13
CA VAL A 337 6.49 -1.38 -15.81
C VAL A 337 7.78 -1.47 -15.00
N ALA A 338 8.93 -1.74 -15.64
CA ALA A 338 10.24 -1.66 -15.00
C ALA A 338 10.58 -0.23 -14.54
N ALA A 339 10.29 0.78 -15.36
CA ALA A 339 10.43 2.18 -14.95
C ALA A 339 9.48 2.55 -13.79
N ALA A 340 8.26 2.00 -13.78
CA ALA A 340 7.32 2.17 -12.68
C ALA A 340 7.83 1.51 -11.38
N ALA A 341 8.38 0.30 -11.46
CA ALA A 341 9.00 -0.40 -10.33
C ALA A 341 10.17 0.40 -9.75
N ARG A 342 11.05 0.95 -10.60
CA ARG A 342 12.13 1.84 -10.18
C ARG A 342 11.65 3.07 -9.42
N ARG A 343 10.57 3.71 -9.89
CA ARG A 343 10.01 4.92 -9.23
C ARG A 343 9.29 4.60 -7.94
N ALA A 344 8.69 3.41 -7.85
CA ALA A 344 7.97 2.94 -6.68
C ALA A 344 8.89 2.37 -5.59
N ALA A 345 10.13 2.03 -5.94
CA ALA A 345 11.07 1.42 -5.01
C ALA A 345 11.32 2.29 -3.77
N PRO A 346 11.21 1.72 -2.55
CA PRO A 346 11.68 2.40 -1.35
C PRO A 346 13.16 2.78 -1.48
N LEU A 347 13.58 3.83 -0.77
CA LEU A 347 15.01 4.16 -0.67
C LEU A 347 15.80 2.93 -0.21
N ASN A 348 16.88 2.60 -0.94
CA ASN A 348 17.71 1.40 -0.75
C ASN A 348 16.95 0.05 -0.74
N GLY A 349 15.67 0.06 -1.09
CA GLY A 349 14.82 -1.12 -1.18
C GLY A 349 14.59 -1.51 -2.64
N ASP A 350 13.85 -2.59 -2.82
CA ASP A 350 13.59 -3.18 -4.13
C ASP A 350 12.12 -3.41 -4.37
N VAL A 351 11.72 -3.35 -5.64
CA VAL A 351 10.40 -3.72 -6.12
C VAL A 351 10.58 -4.63 -7.32
N VAL A 352 9.98 -5.82 -7.24
CA VAL A 352 10.03 -6.84 -8.29
C VAL A 352 8.60 -7.20 -8.67
N VAL A 353 8.32 -7.23 -9.97
CA VAL A 353 7.09 -7.80 -10.55
C VAL A 353 7.47 -9.11 -11.21
N ALA A 354 6.83 -10.19 -10.80
CA ALA A 354 7.10 -11.53 -11.29
C ALA A 354 5.81 -12.32 -11.53
N THR A 355 5.91 -13.43 -12.25
CA THR A 355 4.81 -14.40 -12.33
C THR A 355 4.78 -15.30 -11.09
N PRO A 356 3.67 -16.03 -10.83
CA PRO A 356 3.60 -17.01 -9.74
C PRO A 356 4.69 -18.09 -9.80
N GLN A 357 5.19 -18.40 -10.99
CA GLN A 357 6.25 -19.38 -11.21
C GLN A 357 7.65 -18.83 -10.93
N GLY A 358 7.77 -17.53 -10.66
CA GLY A 358 9.05 -16.88 -10.39
C GLY A 358 9.74 -16.27 -11.61
N TRP A 359 9.05 -16.06 -12.73
CA TRP A 359 9.65 -15.33 -13.85
C TRP A 359 9.61 -13.83 -13.59
N VAL A 360 10.76 -13.15 -13.61
CA VAL A 360 10.81 -11.69 -13.39
C VAL A 360 10.38 -10.96 -14.66
N LEU A 361 9.42 -10.05 -14.50
CA LEU A 361 8.83 -9.24 -15.57
C LEU A 361 9.37 -7.80 -15.54
N ALA A 362 9.57 -7.27 -14.34
CA ALA A 362 10.07 -5.93 -14.10
C ALA A 362 10.73 -5.87 -12.73
N THR A 363 11.77 -5.05 -12.59
CA THR A 363 12.46 -4.85 -11.32
C THR A 363 12.98 -3.42 -11.20
N SER A 364 13.11 -2.94 -9.97
CA SER A 364 13.79 -1.69 -9.66
C SER A 364 15.31 -1.78 -9.85
N GLN A 365 15.88 -2.98 -9.84
CA GLN A 365 17.32 -3.19 -9.96
C GLN A 365 17.75 -3.26 -11.44
N PRO A 366 18.70 -2.42 -11.90
CA PRO A 366 19.16 -2.45 -13.30
C PRO A 366 19.88 -3.76 -13.69
N ALA A 367 20.38 -4.49 -12.69
CA ALA A 367 21.05 -5.78 -12.88
C ALA A 367 20.08 -6.97 -13.06
N GLY A 368 18.80 -6.81 -12.70
CA GLY A 368 17.79 -7.86 -12.84
C GLY A 368 16.77 -7.59 -13.96
N GLU A 369 17.04 -6.61 -14.82
CA GLU A 369 16.19 -6.42 -16.00
C GLU A 369 16.37 -7.62 -16.93
N PRO A 370 15.27 -8.26 -17.37
CA PRO A 370 15.35 -9.43 -18.23
C PRO A 370 16.06 -9.07 -19.53
N ARG A 371 17.18 -9.75 -19.78
CA ARG A 371 18.02 -9.56 -20.97
C ARG A 371 18.02 -10.81 -21.83
N TYR A 372 18.05 -10.58 -23.14
CA TYR A 372 18.41 -11.63 -24.05
C TYR A 372 19.86 -12.04 -23.87
N VAL A 373 20.09 -13.35 -23.68
CA VAL A 373 21.42 -13.94 -23.66
C VAL A 373 21.55 -14.86 -24.87
N LEU A 374 22.56 -14.62 -25.70
CA LEU A 374 22.94 -15.57 -26.73
C LEU A 374 23.45 -16.84 -26.04
N GLY A 375 22.88 -17.99 -26.39
CA GLY A 375 23.35 -19.28 -25.92
C GLY A 375 24.80 -19.53 -26.34
N THR A 376 25.45 -20.48 -25.69
CA THR A 376 26.83 -20.90 -25.99
C THR A 376 26.99 -21.45 -27.42
N ASP A 377 25.89 -21.83 -28.05
CA ASP A 377 25.77 -22.26 -29.44
C ASP A 377 25.56 -21.10 -30.44
N GLY A 378 25.60 -19.85 -29.97
CA GLY A 378 25.34 -18.65 -30.78
C GLY A 378 23.87 -18.50 -31.19
N ARG A 379 22.97 -19.36 -30.69
CA ARG A 379 21.53 -19.24 -30.92
C ARG A 379 20.91 -18.38 -29.83
N PRO A 380 19.86 -17.60 -30.13
CA PRO A 380 19.17 -16.83 -29.10
C PRO A 380 18.52 -17.80 -28.09
N ALA A 381 19.08 -17.87 -26.88
CA ALA A 381 18.49 -18.62 -25.78
C ALA A 381 17.59 -17.67 -25.00
N ARG A 382 16.31 -18.03 -24.84
CA ARG A 382 15.40 -17.28 -23.97
C ARG A 382 15.82 -17.50 -22.53
N ARG A 383 16.63 -16.59 -21.97
CA ARG A 383 16.87 -16.54 -20.54
C ARG A 383 15.95 -15.45 -19.98
N TYR A 384 15.06 -15.85 -19.10
CA TYR A 384 14.35 -14.95 -18.21
C TYR A 384 15.07 -15.07 -16.88
N ASP A 385 15.34 -13.93 -16.24
CA ASP A 385 15.90 -14.00 -14.90
C ASP A 385 14.82 -14.54 -13.96
N GLY A 386 15.15 -15.64 -13.29
CA GLY A 386 14.31 -16.19 -12.25
C GLY A 386 14.34 -15.27 -11.04
N PHE A 387 13.24 -15.24 -10.30
CA PHE A 387 13.11 -14.46 -9.07
C PHE A 387 14.23 -14.78 -8.08
N TRP A 388 14.63 -16.05 -8.01
CA TRP A 388 15.70 -16.55 -7.14
C TRP A 388 17.11 -16.39 -7.72
N ASP A 389 17.21 -16.02 -8.99
CA ASP A 389 18.49 -15.74 -9.65
C ASP A 389 18.87 -14.25 -9.56
N LEU A 390 17.98 -13.42 -8.98
CA LEU A 390 18.26 -12.02 -8.73
C LEU A 390 19.44 -11.90 -7.77
N ASP A 391 20.41 -11.04 -8.12
CA ASP A 391 21.59 -10.71 -7.29
C ASP A 391 21.20 -9.80 -6.11
N VAL A 392 20.24 -10.25 -5.31
CA VAL A 392 19.71 -9.55 -4.13
C VAL A 392 19.65 -10.53 -2.97
N GLY A 393 20.25 -10.16 -1.84
CA GLY A 393 20.40 -11.05 -0.69
C GLY A 393 19.10 -11.55 -0.05
N TRP A 394 17.96 -10.90 -0.36
CA TRP A 394 16.66 -11.25 0.21
C TRP A 394 15.84 -12.24 -0.63
N ALA A 395 16.06 -12.32 -1.95
CA ALA A 395 15.25 -13.15 -2.86
C ALA A 395 15.31 -14.66 -2.51
N PRO A 396 16.46 -15.25 -2.14
CA PRO A 396 16.53 -16.66 -1.74
C PRO A 396 15.69 -17.01 -0.50
N SER A 397 15.34 -16.03 0.32
CA SER A 397 14.52 -16.26 1.53
C SER A 397 13.02 -16.40 1.22
N VAL A 398 12.59 -16.02 0.02
CA VAL A 398 11.20 -16.14 -0.42
C VAL A 398 10.98 -17.54 -1.00
N THR A 399 10.02 -18.29 -0.47
CA THR A 399 9.69 -19.61 -1.01
C THR A 399 8.77 -19.52 -2.25
N PRO A 400 8.79 -20.50 -3.17
CA PRO A 400 7.86 -20.55 -4.30
C PRO A 400 6.38 -20.49 -3.88
N ALA A 401 6.03 -21.13 -2.76
CA ALA A 401 4.67 -21.10 -2.23
C ALA A 401 4.26 -19.70 -1.73
N MET A 402 5.20 -18.92 -1.19
CA MET A 402 4.94 -17.54 -0.78
C MET A 402 4.73 -16.63 -1.99
N LEU A 403 5.58 -16.75 -3.01
CA LEU A 403 5.45 -15.97 -4.24
C LEU A 403 4.16 -16.32 -4.99
N ALA A 404 3.82 -17.60 -5.12
CA ALA A 404 2.61 -18.04 -5.79
C ALA A 404 1.31 -17.74 -5.01
N SER A 405 1.41 -17.37 -3.73
CA SER A 405 0.26 -17.19 -2.85
C SER A 405 -0.75 -16.18 -3.41
N PRO A 406 -2.05 -16.47 -3.39
CA PRO A 406 -3.10 -15.52 -3.77
C PRO A 406 -3.37 -14.47 -2.69
N GLN A 407 -2.68 -14.54 -1.55
CA GLN A 407 -2.83 -13.63 -0.42
C GLN A 407 -1.53 -12.88 -0.17
N ARG A 408 -1.65 -11.74 0.48
CA ARG A 408 -0.50 -11.00 1.01
C ARG A 408 0.31 -11.89 1.96
N ARG A 409 1.63 -11.93 1.75
CA ARG A 409 2.60 -12.62 2.59
C ARG A 409 3.66 -11.63 3.05
N GLU A 410 4.06 -11.76 4.30
CA GLU A 410 5.07 -10.91 4.92
C GLU A 410 6.19 -11.80 5.43
N LEU A 411 7.42 -11.44 5.09
CA LEU A 411 8.62 -12.14 5.50
C LEU A 411 9.54 -11.16 6.23
N TRP A 412 9.76 -11.41 7.50
CA TRP A 412 10.72 -10.66 8.31
C TRP A 412 12.07 -11.37 8.25
N LEU A 413 13.08 -10.67 7.74
CA LEU A 413 14.46 -11.17 7.68
C LEU A 413 15.15 -10.95 9.03
N GLY A 414 16.18 -11.74 9.35
CA GLY A 414 16.86 -11.68 10.66
C GLY A 414 17.52 -10.32 10.99
N SER A 415 17.86 -9.52 9.97
CA SER A 415 18.29 -8.12 10.07
C SER A 415 17.17 -7.17 10.54
N GLY A 416 15.93 -7.65 10.49
CA GLY A 416 14.68 -6.94 10.71
C GLY A 416 14.29 -6.03 9.55
N ASP A 417 14.68 -6.44 8.34
CA ASP A 417 14.12 -5.97 7.08
C ASP A 417 12.80 -6.71 6.79
N LEU A 418 11.98 -6.13 5.91
CA LEU A 418 10.68 -6.68 5.55
C LEU A 418 10.62 -6.94 4.04
N VAL A 419 10.16 -8.12 3.64
CA VAL A 419 9.70 -8.41 2.28
C VAL A 419 8.19 -8.61 2.32
N VAL A 420 7.46 -7.83 1.54
CA VAL A 420 6.01 -8.01 1.36
C VAL A 420 5.75 -8.53 -0.04
N LEU A 421 5.02 -9.64 -0.13
CA LEU A 421 4.58 -10.23 -1.39
C LEU A 421 3.07 -10.15 -1.48
N ARG A 422 2.53 -9.77 -2.64
CA ARG A 422 1.09 -9.86 -2.91
C ARG A 422 0.80 -10.00 -4.40
N PRO A 423 -0.39 -10.51 -4.77
CA PRO A 423 -0.87 -10.39 -6.14
C PRO A 423 -0.93 -8.92 -6.57
N LEU A 424 -0.64 -8.66 -7.84
CA LEU A 424 -0.77 -7.31 -8.40
C LEU A 424 -2.26 -6.96 -8.54
N GLU A 425 -2.72 -6.01 -7.74
CA GLU A 425 -4.07 -5.48 -7.86
C GLU A 425 -4.04 -4.30 -8.82
N LEU A 426 -4.25 -4.57 -10.10
CA LEU A 426 -4.46 -3.49 -11.05
C LEU A 426 -5.76 -2.77 -10.62
N GLY A 427 -5.70 -1.44 -10.48
CA GLY A 427 -6.81 -0.57 -10.05
C GLY A 427 -7.98 -0.49 -11.04
N MET A 428 -8.33 -1.62 -11.65
CA MET A 428 -9.26 -1.77 -12.75
C MET A 428 -10.65 -2.06 -12.18
N ARG A 429 -11.70 -1.58 -12.87
CA ARG A 429 -13.08 -1.71 -12.43
C ARG A 429 -13.64 -3.04 -12.92
N GLY A 430 -13.62 -4.06 -12.07
CA GLY A 430 -14.32 -5.32 -12.33
C GLY A 430 -13.65 -6.50 -11.65
N LYS A 431 -14.46 -7.37 -11.01
CA LYS A 431 -13.96 -8.56 -10.30
C LYS A 431 -13.15 -9.49 -11.22
N GLY A 432 -13.58 -9.65 -12.47
CA GLY A 432 -12.90 -10.49 -13.47
C GLY A 432 -11.51 -10.01 -13.86
N GLN A 433 -11.36 -8.70 -14.05
CA GLN A 433 -10.09 -8.06 -14.40
C GLN A 433 -9.05 -8.20 -13.29
N GLN A 434 -9.50 -7.91 -12.06
CA GLN A 434 -8.67 -8.06 -10.87
C GLN A 434 -8.30 -9.52 -10.65
N ALA A 435 -9.23 -10.46 -10.86
CA ALA A 435 -8.94 -11.89 -10.77
C ALA A 435 -7.90 -12.33 -11.82
N ALA A 436 -8.02 -11.91 -13.08
CA ALA A 436 -7.05 -12.25 -14.13
C ALA A 436 -5.63 -11.73 -13.81
N ALA A 437 -5.52 -10.50 -13.31
CA ALA A 437 -4.24 -9.91 -12.90
C ALA A 437 -3.67 -10.60 -11.64
N ALA A 438 -4.52 -10.83 -10.64
CA ALA A 438 -4.15 -11.47 -9.40
C ALA A 438 -3.74 -12.95 -9.59
N MET A 439 -4.13 -13.60 -10.68
CA MET A 439 -3.69 -14.97 -11.00
C MET A 439 -2.33 -15.00 -11.70
N SER A 440 -1.96 -13.95 -12.43
CA SER A 440 -0.83 -13.94 -13.35
C SER A 440 0.38 -13.17 -12.85
N LEU A 441 0.16 -12.18 -11.97
CA LEU A 441 1.18 -11.21 -11.58
C LEU A 441 1.34 -11.14 -10.05
N ARG A 442 2.59 -11.03 -9.61
CA ARG A 442 3.02 -10.92 -8.23
C ARG A 442 3.92 -9.72 -8.07
N ILE A 443 3.75 -8.99 -6.99
CA ILE A 443 4.66 -7.94 -6.56
C ILE A 443 5.40 -8.45 -5.33
N ALA A 444 6.72 -8.27 -5.31
CA ALA A 444 7.53 -8.34 -4.11
C ALA A 444 8.16 -6.98 -3.84
N VAL A 445 8.04 -6.48 -2.62
CA VAL A 445 8.66 -5.23 -2.17
C VAL A 445 9.56 -5.52 -0.99
N PHE A 446 10.84 -5.18 -1.14
CA PHE A 446 11.83 -5.23 -0.07
C PHE A 446 11.96 -3.83 0.55
N VAL A 447 11.76 -3.78 1.86
CA VAL A 447 11.90 -2.58 2.68
C VAL A 447 13.02 -2.82 3.69
N PRO A 448 14.21 -2.23 3.47
CA PRO A 448 15.29 -2.36 4.42
C PRO A 448 14.99 -1.55 5.68
N ARG A 449 15.50 -2.04 6.81
CA ARG A 449 15.37 -1.42 8.12
C ARG A 449 15.86 0.01 8.13
N ASP A 450 16.99 0.26 7.47
CA ASP A 450 17.64 1.57 7.50
C ASP A 450 16.77 2.67 6.88
N THR A 451 15.82 2.34 6.00
CA THR A 451 14.96 3.37 5.40
C THR A 451 13.61 3.49 6.10
N ALA A 452 13.04 2.39 6.59
CA ALA A 452 11.82 2.46 7.39
C ALA A 452 12.04 3.12 8.77
N VAL A 453 13.22 2.97 9.39
CA VAL A 453 13.45 3.32 10.79
C VAL A 453 14.24 4.62 10.98
N ARG A 454 15.10 5.02 10.02
CA ARG A 454 15.96 6.21 10.12
C ARG A 454 15.22 7.53 10.37
N PRO A 455 14.13 7.89 9.66
CA PRO A 455 13.44 9.15 9.96
C PRO A 455 12.91 9.19 11.40
N LEU A 456 12.50 8.04 11.93
CA LEU A 456 11.97 7.93 13.29
C LEU A 456 13.06 7.91 14.35
N LEU A 457 14.24 7.33 14.08
CA LEU A 457 15.40 7.44 14.96
C LEU A 457 15.84 8.89 15.13
N VAL A 458 15.75 9.70 14.08
CA VAL A 458 16.02 11.14 14.17
C VAL A 458 15.01 11.81 15.11
N TYR A 459 13.71 11.54 14.98
CA TYR A 459 12.70 12.06 15.92
C TYR A 459 12.92 11.57 17.36
N LEU A 460 13.27 10.29 17.54
CA LEU A 460 13.55 9.71 18.84
C LEU A 460 14.79 10.35 19.48
N GLN A 461 15.80 10.66 18.68
CA GLN A 461 16.99 11.38 19.12
C GLN A 461 16.64 12.80 19.56
N TRP A 462 15.84 13.54 18.79
CA TRP A 462 15.38 14.88 19.19
C TRP A 462 14.50 14.85 20.45
N ALA A 463 13.60 13.89 20.56
CA ALA A 463 12.78 13.69 21.75
C ALA A 463 13.66 13.32 22.96
N GLY A 464 14.64 12.44 22.79
CA GLY A 464 15.61 12.06 23.81
C GLY A 464 16.46 13.24 24.26
N VAL A 465 16.97 14.05 23.32
CA VAL A 465 17.69 15.30 23.64
C VAL A 465 16.79 16.27 24.39
N GLY A 466 15.52 16.42 24.00
CA GLY A 466 14.57 17.26 24.72
C GLY A 466 14.33 16.79 26.15
N VAL A 467 14.12 15.49 26.35
CA VAL A 467 13.92 14.89 27.68
C VAL A 467 15.19 15.01 28.53
N LEU A 468 16.38 14.76 27.96
CA LEU A 468 17.66 14.86 28.69
C LEU A 468 18.06 16.32 28.99
N ALA A 469 17.73 17.27 28.11
CA ALA A 469 18.04 18.69 28.32
C ALA A 469 17.07 19.36 29.28
N SER A 470 15.83 18.86 29.41
CA SER A 470 14.81 19.45 30.28
C SER A 470 15.18 19.52 31.78
N PRO A 471 15.86 18.55 32.43
CA PRO A 471 16.34 18.73 33.79
C PRO A 471 17.43 19.81 33.89
N SER A 472 18.31 19.95 32.91
CA SER A 472 19.30 21.04 32.88
C SER A 472 18.63 22.41 32.76
N LEU A 473 17.62 22.53 31.89
CA LEU A 473 16.80 23.74 31.78
C LEU A 473 16.03 24.04 33.06
N ALA A 474 15.51 23.00 33.74
CA ALA A 474 14.84 23.15 35.03
C ALA A 474 15.81 23.61 36.13
N VAL A 475 17.04 23.11 36.16
CA VAL A 475 18.09 23.57 37.10
C VAL A 475 18.49 25.01 36.80
N VAL A 476 18.70 25.38 35.53
CA VAL A 476 18.99 26.77 35.15
C VAL A 476 17.84 27.69 35.55
N TRP A 477 16.60 27.32 35.24
CA TRP A 477 15.41 28.04 35.67
C TRP A 477 15.37 28.19 37.19
N TYR A 478 15.66 27.11 37.92
CA TYR A 478 15.69 27.09 39.37
C TYR A 478 16.74 28.05 39.95
N LEU A 479 17.98 28.00 39.44
CA LEU A 479 19.05 28.91 39.83
C LEU A 479 18.72 30.36 39.50
N CYS A 480 18.13 30.62 38.33
CA CYS A 480 17.63 31.95 37.96
C CYS A 480 16.52 32.43 38.91
N SER A 481 15.61 31.55 39.32
CA SER A 481 14.55 31.87 40.27
C SER A 481 15.09 32.18 41.68
N LEU A 482 16.10 31.44 42.13
CA LEU A 482 16.80 31.70 43.39
C LEU A 482 17.58 33.02 43.34
N ALA A 483 18.31 33.28 42.25
CA ALA A 483 19.01 34.53 42.05
C ALA A 483 18.04 35.72 42.04
N TRP A 484 16.91 35.58 41.34
CA TRP A 484 15.85 36.59 41.29
C TRP A 484 15.23 36.84 42.68
N ALA A 485 14.89 35.79 43.42
CA ALA A 485 14.37 35.88 44.78
C ALA A 485 15.37 36.59 45.70
N ARG A 486 16.66 36.19 45.64
CA ARG A 486 17.75 36.81 46.40
C ARG A 486 18.01 38.26 46.01
N PHE A 487 17.67 38.69 44.80
CA PHE A 487 17.82 40.08 44.36
C PHE A 487 16.63 40.96 44.75
N ARG A 488 15.40 40.43 44.78
CA ARG A 488 14.19 41.18 45.14
C ARG A 488 13.91 41.24 46.64
N LEU A 489 14.12 40.16 47.40
CA LEU A 489 13.86 40.11 48.85
C LEU A 489 14.65 41.16 49.66
N PRO A 490 15.93 41.44 49.40
CA PRO A 490 16.67 42.43 50.18
C PRO A 490 16.22 43.85 49.89
N ARG A 491 15.71 44.16 48.68
CA ARG A 491 15.31 45.54 48.34
C ARG A 491 13.98 45.92 48.97
N TRP A 492 13.01 45.02 48.94
CA TRP A 492 11.70 45.23 49.57
C TRP A 492 11.80 45.20 51.10
N ALA A 493 12.55 44.24 51.67
CA ALA A 493 12.73 44.15 53.12
C ALA A 493 13.56 45.32 53.68
N ARG A 494 14.61 45.79 52.99
CA ARG A 494 15.34 47.00 53.40
C ARG A 494 14.48 48.25 53.29
N SER A 495 13.65 48.38 52.24
CA SER A 495 12.72 49.50 52.11
C SER A 495 11.72 49.56 53.28
N LEU A 496 11.17 48.41 53.69
CA LEU A 496 10.26 48.35 54.85
C LEU A 496 10.98 48.60 56.18
N LEU A 497 12.20 48.08 56.35
CA LEU A 497 13.00 48.35 57.56
C LEU A 497 13.44 49.82 57.65
N ASP A 498 13.75 50.47 56.54
CA ASP A 498 14.08 51.89 56.50
C ASP A 498 12.85 52.77 56.76
N GLU A 499 11.65 52.37 56.30
CA GLU A 499 10.39 53.05 56.67
C GLU A 499 10.07 52.91 58.16
N VAL A 500 10.22 51.71 58.74
CA VAL A 500 9.99 51.49 60.18
C VAL A 500 11.04 52.23 61.03
N LYS A 501 12.30 52.29 60.58
CA LYS A 501 13.31 53.12 61.25
C LYS A 501 12.99 54.61 61.15
N LYS A 502 12.49 55.09 60.01
CA LYS A 502 12.04 56.49 59.88
C LYS A 502 10.85 56.80 60.78
N SER A 503 9.90 55.86 60.96
CA SER A 503 8.77 56.07 61.86
C SER A 503 9.17 56.04 63.34
N MET A 504 10.22 55.32 63.71
CA MET A 504 10.73 55.27 65.09
C MET A 504 11.74 56.37 65.42
N ALA A 505 12.40 56.97 64.42
CA ALA A 505 13.39 58.03 64.61
C ALA A 505 12.79 59.44 64.56
N SER A 506 11.47 59.60 64.51
CA SER A 506 10.81 60.90 64.73
C SER A 506 10.76 61.16 66.24
N PRO A 507 11.61 62.04 66.79
CA PRO A 507 11.46 62.46 68.18
C PRO A 507 10.25 63.40 68.21
N ASP A 508 9.28 63.09 69.06
CA ASP A 508 8.32 64.10 69.48
C ASP A 508 9.10 65.25 70.14
N GLU A 509 9.36 66.33 69.39
CA GLU A 509 9.53 67.66 69.97
C GLU A 509 8.13 68.23 70.20
N PRO A 510 7.66 68.34 71.45
CA PRO A 510 6.62 69.29 71.79
C PRO A 510 7.26 70.67 71.89
N GLY A 511 7.02 71.50 70.88
CA GLY A 511 7.14 72.94 71.01
C GLY A 511 6.14 73.46 72.05
N GLY A 512 6.67 74.19 73.04
CA GLY A 512 5.95 74.89 74.09
C GLY A 512 6.89 75.77 74.88
#